data_AF-A0AAW1K417-F1
#
_entry.id   AF-A0AAW1K417-F1
#
_cell.length_a   1.000
_cell.length_b   1.000
_cell.length_c   1.000
_cell.angle_alpha   90.00
_cell.angle_beta   90.00
_cell.angle_gamma   90.00
#
_symmetry.space_group_name_H-M   'P 1'
#
loop_
_entity.id
_entity.type
_entity.pdbx_description
1 polymer ?
#
loop_
_entity_poly.entity_id
_entity_poly.type
_entity_poly.pdbx_seq_one_letter_code
_entity_poly.pdbx_strand_id
1 'polypeptide(L)'
;MGYQVTFGVLQAGHYGVPQTRRRLIILAAAPGFVLPNYPEPAHVFSKRGCQLAVQVAEHKYNNGCNWIMSAPYRTITVRDAMSDLPNIKNGCNRKEMPYDSEPMSCFQRQMRGSGDTSEILRDHICKEMAPLVEARMSYIPLAPGSDWRDLPNMVCRLSDGTYTNKLRYPYRSKKQAKNEPNRGVCQCATGKGGCDSSDRQFNTIIPWCLPHTADRHNHWSGLYGRLEWNGFFSTTVTNPEPMGKQGRVLHPDQHRVVSVRECARSQGFPDRYQFSGNILDKHRQVGNAVPPPLGAALGREIKKALIASFNKF
;
A
#
# COMPACT_ATOMS: atom_id res chain seq x y z
N MET A 1 21.01 -30.99 -9.63
CA MET A 1 20.90 -30.01 -10.74
C MET A 1 22.22 -29.31 -11.08
N GLY A 2 23.14 -29.09 -10.13
CA GLY A 2 24.49 -28.56 -10.45
C GLY A 2 24.56 -27.05 -10.75
N TYR A 3 23.51 -26.30 -10.42
CA TYR A 3 23.47 -24.84 -10.63
C TYR A 3 24.25 -24.10 -9.56
N GLN A 4 24.85 -22.98 -9.94
CA GLN A 4 25.24 -21.92 -9.01
C GLN A 4 23.96 -21.25 -8.51
N VAL A 5 23.84 -20.98 -7.21
CA VAL A 5 22.63 -20.39 -6.62
C VAL A 5 22.97 -19.33 -5.58
N THR A 6 22.15 -18.29 -5.50
CA THR A 6 22.18 -17.30 -4.42
C THR A 6 20.76 -16.83 -4.09
N PHE A 7 20.57 -16.25 -2.91
CA PHE A 7 19.31 -15.65 -2.51
C PHE A 7 19.53 -14.30 -1.82
N GLY A 8 18.52 -13.43 -1.90
CA GLY A 8 18.59 -12.09 -1.32
C GLY A 8 17.22 -11.45 -1.26
N VAL A 9 17.04 -10.54 -0.30
CA VAL A 9 15.81 -9.74 -0.19
C VAL A 9 16.05 -8.35 -0.77
N LEU A 10 15.18 -7.94 -1.68
CA LEU A 10 15.20 -6.61 -2.30
C LEU A 10 13.96 -5.80 -1.90
N GLN A 11 14.13 -4.49 -1.72
CA GLN A 11 13.05 -3.54 -1.47
C GLN A 11 12.69 -2.80 -2.76
N ALA A 12 11.45 -2.90 -3.21
CA ALA A 12 11.00 -2.26 -4.45
C ALA A 12 11.23 -0.75 -4.45
N GLY A 13 11.02 -0.08 -3.31
CA GLY A 13 11.23 1.36 -3.17
C GLY A 13 12.65 1.85 -3.52
N HIS A 14 13.67 0.98 -3.42
CA HIS A 14 15.03 1.30 -3.88
C HIS A 14 15.16 1.42 -5.40
N TYR A 15 14.16 0.96 -6.17
CA TYR A 15 14.19 0.91 -7.63
C TYR A 15 13.17 1.86 -8.26
N GLY A 16 12.81 2.93 -7.55
CA GLY A 16 12.07 4.05 -8.14
C GLY A 16 10.56 3.88 -8.12
N VAL A 17 10.01 3.20 -7.11
CA VAL A 17 8.56 3.15 -6.87
C VAL A 17 8.18 3.67 -5.48
N PRO A 18 7.04 4.34 -5.31
CA PRO A 18 6.60 4.91 -4.04
C PRO A 18 5.92 3.85 -3.17
N GLN A 19 6.58 2.72 -2.94
CA GLN A 19 5.98 1.57 -2.27
C GLN A 19 6.98 0.84 -1.38
N THR A 20 6.55 0.48 -0.17
CA THR A 20 7.26 -0.52 0.63
C THR A 20 6.83 -1.94 0.22
N ARG A 21 7.73 -2.70 -0.40
CA ARG A 21 7.50 -4.08 -0.85
C ARG A 21 8.81 -4.85 -0.92
N ARG A 22 9.04 -5.70 0.07
CA ARG A 22 10.17 -6.62 0.09
C ARG A 22 9.86 -7.89 -0.71
N ARG A 23 10.86 -8.40 -1.43
CA ARG A 23 10.79 -9.64 -2.21
C ARG A 23 12.04 -10.47 -1.97
N LEU A 24 11.85 -11.74 -1.63
CA LEU A 24 12.91 -12.75 -1.67
C LEU A 24 13.11 -13.13 -3.14
N ILE A 25 14.35 -13.01 -3.61
CA ILE A 25 14.75 -13.34 -4.97
C ILE A 25 15.80 -14.44 -4.88
N ILE A 26 15.58 -15.54 -5.58
CA ILE A 26 16.56 -16.62 -5.76
C ILE A 26 17.06 -16.53 -7.19
N LEU A 27 18.37 -16.46 -7.37
CA LEU A 27 19.02 -16.46 -8.67
C LEU A 27 19.78 -17.78 -8.83
N ALA A 28 19.69 -18.37 -10.02
CA ALA A 28 20.41 -19.58 -10.37
C ALA A 28 21.04 -19.44 -11.76
N ALA A 29 22.27 -19.91 -11.92
CA ALA A 29 22.98 -19.93 -13.19
C ALA A 29 23.52 -21.34 -13.47
N ALA A 30 23.36 -21.80 -14.71
CA ALA A 30 23.85 -23.11 -15.13
C ALA A 30 25.40 -23.14 -15.13
N PRO A 31 26.03 -24.32 -15.05
CA PRO A 31 27.47 -24.45 -15.25
C PRO A 31 27.93 -23.79 -16.56
N GLY A 32 29.07 -23.10 -16.52
CA GLY A 32 29.58 -22.32 -17.67
C GLY A 32 29.07 -20.89 -17.76
N PHE A 33 28.01 -20.53 -17.03
CA PHE A 33 27.54 -19.14 -16.93
C PHE A 33 28.03 -18.46 -15.65
N VAL A 34 28.12 -17.14 -15.67
CA VAL A 34 28.39 -16.30 -14.50
C VAL A 34 27.09 -16.10 -13.73
N LEU A 35 27.11 -16.33 -12.41
CA LEU A 35 25.97 -16.04 -11.54
C LEU A 35 25.75 -14.51 -11.46
N PRO A 36 24.53 -13.99 -11.73
CA PRO A 36 24.27 -12.56 -11.65
C PRO A 36 24.33 -12.03 -10.22
N ASN A 37 24.82 -10.79 -10.07
CA ASN A 37 24.74 -10.05 -8.82
C ASN A 37 23.33 -9.47 -8.60
N TYR A 38 23.03 -9.06 -7.37
CA TYR A 38 21.84 -8.25 -7.11
C TYR A 38 22.08 -6.79 -7.54
N PRO A 39 21.07 -6.10 -8.07
CA PRO A 39 21.21 -4.72 -8.50
C PRO A 39 21.37 -3.78 -7.29
N GLU A 40 22.25 -2.80 -7.41
CA GLU A 40 22.40 -1.77 -6.38
C GLU A 40 21.14 -0.89 -6.28
N PRO A 41 20.78 -0.42 -5.07
CA PRO A 41 19.73 0.57 -4.87
C PRO A 41 19.93 1.84 -5.72
N ALA A 42 18.90 2.29 -6.42
CA ALA A 42 18.94 3.55 -7.18
C ALA A 42 18.34 4.73 -6.40
N HIS A 43 17.39 4.47 -5.51
CA HIS A 43 16.67 5.49 -4.75
C HIS A 43 16.84 5.28 -3.24
N VAL A 44 16.98 6.38 -2.50
CA VAL A 44 16.90 6.33 -1.03
C VAL A 44 15.48 5.95 -0.60
N PHE A 45 15.37 5.21 0.49
CA PHE A 45 14.07 4.77 1.02
C PHE A 45 14.10 4.68 2.55
N SER A 46 12.91 4.57 3.17
CA SER A 46 12.78 4.52 4.63
C SER A 46 13.55 3.35 5.25
N LYS A 47 14.45 3.65 6.21
CA LYS A 47 15.27 2.66 6.93
C LYS A 47 14.43 1.51 7.52
N ARG A 48 13.24 1.81 8.06
CA ARG A 48 12.33 0.80 8.64
C ARG A 48 11.88 -0.22 7.59
N GLY A 49 11.74 0.18 6.33
CA GLY A 49 11.37 -0.70 5.21
C GLY A 49 12.55 -1.47 4.59
N CYS A 50 13.79 -1.17 4.99
CA CYS A 50 15.02 -1.66 4.35
C CYS A 50 15.82 -2.63 5.23
N GLN A 51 15.16 -3.33 6.15
CA GLN A 51 15.74 -4.50 6.82
C GLN A 51 15.73 -5.69 5.84
N LEU A 52 16.83 -5.83 5.09
CA LEU A 52 16.97 -6.81 3.99
C LEU A 52 17.75 -8.06 4.38
N ALA A 53 18.42 -8.06 5.53
CA ALA A 53 19.14 -9.21 6.02
C ALA A 53 18.18 -10.36 6.36
N VAL A 54 18.59 -11.59 6.06
CA VAL A 54 17.83 -12.81 6.36
C VAL A 54 18.62 -13.64 7.35
N GLN A 55 17.99 -13.99 8.48
CA GLN A 55 18.55 -14.92 9.44
C GLN A 55 18.17 -16.35 9.02
N VAL A 56 19.15 -17.23 8.85
CA VAL A 56 18.93 -18.67 8.62
C VAL A 56 19.81 -19.43 9.60
N ALA A 57 19.16 -20.14 10.53
CA ALA A 57 19.82 -20.69 11.73
C ALA A 57 20.64 -19.60 12.46
N GLU A 58 21.93 -19.83 12.69
CA GLU A 58 22.82 -18.91 13.40
C GLU A 58 23.46 -17.85 12.49
N HIS A 59 23.21 -17.91 11.18
CA HIS A 59 23.89 -17.05 10.20
C HIS A 59 22.97 -15.96 9.65
N LYS A 60 23.55 -14.77 9.47
CA LYS A 60 22.87 -13.61 8.88
C LYS A 60 23.40 -13.35 7.47
N TYR A 61 22.51 -13.46 6.49
CA TYR A 61 22.81 -13.28 5.07
C TYR A 61 22.34 -11.92 4.58
N ASN A 62 23.16 -11.27 3.74
CA ASN A 62 22.85 -10.01 3.07
C ASN A 62 22.86 -10.21 1.55
N ASN A 63 22.23 -9.30 0.82
CA ASN A 63 22.12 -9.35 -0.63
C ASN A 63 23.38 -8.87 -1.39
N GLY A 64 24.49 -8.62 -0.69
CA GLY A 64 25.76 -8.20 -1.32
C GLY A 64 25.78 -6.81 -1.94
N CYS A 65 24.72 -6.00 -1.80
CA CYS A 65 24.71 -4.61 -2.27
C CYS A 65 25.61 -3.73 -1.39
N ASN A 66 26.38 -2.84 -2.02
CA ASN A 66 27.27 -1.90 -1.34
C ASN A 66 26.50 -0.73 -0.72
N TRP A 67 25.42 -0.29 -1.38
CA TRP A 67 24.68 0.89 -0.95
C TRP A 67 23.60 0.53 0.07
N ILE A 68 23.93 0.74 1.35
CA ILE A 68 23.06 0.39 2.49
C ILE A 68 22.40 1.60 3.18
N MET A 69 22.99 2.79 3.06
CA MET A 69 22.53 4.01 3.75
C MET A 69 22.12 5.15 2.80
N SER A 70 22.56 5.11 1.55
CA SER A 70 22.38 6.16 0.56
C SER A 70 22.17 5.56 -0.83
N ALA A 71 21.65 6.37 -1.74
CA ALA A 71 21.55 6.08 -3.16
C ALA A 71 21.52 7.41 -3.94
N PRO A 72 21.72 7.41 -5.28
CA PRO A 72 21.94 8.62 -6.06
C PRO A 72 20.67 9.45 -6.20
N TYR A 73 19.51 8.80 -6.24
CA TYR A 73 18.24 9.48 -6.43
C TYR A 73 17.44 9.58 -5.13
N ARG A 74 16.69 10.67 -5.01
CA ARG A 74 15.72 10.84 -3.92
C ARG A 74 14.61 9.78 -3.97
N THR A 75 13.91 9.59 -2.87
CA THR A 75 12.74 8.69 -2.82
C THR A 75 11.62 9.19 -3.75
N ILE A 76 10.87 8.25 -4.34
CA ILE A 76 9.65 8.55 -5.10
C ILE A 76 8.47 8.54 -4.13
N THR A 77 7.66 9.59 -4.18
CA THR A 77 6.54 9.79 -3.25
C THR A 77 5.20 9.48 -3.90
N VAL A 78 4.14 9.39 -3.07
CA VAL A 78 2.76 9.30 -3.56
C VAL A 78 2.42 10.48 -4.49
N ARG A 79 2.90 11.69 -4.16
CA ARG A 79 2.74 12.88 -5.01
C ARG A 79 3.37 12.68 -6.38
N ASP A 80 4.62 12.21 -6.42
CA ASP A 80 5.29 11.91 -7.70
C ASP A 80 4.52 10.88 -8.52
N ALA A 81 3.77 9.98 -7.88
CA ALA A 81 3.09 8.86 -8.51
C ALA A 81 1.77 9.23 -9.19
N MET A 82 0.97 10.09 -8.54
CA MET A 82 -0.46 10.22 -8.87
C MET A 82 -1.06 11.62 -8.72
N SER A 83 -0.24 12.66 -8.49
CA SER A 83 -0.76 14.04 -8.40
C SER A 83 -1.34 14.60 -9.70
N ASP A 84 -1.03 13.97 -10.85
CA ASP A 84 -1.52 14.34 -12.19
C ASP A 84 -2.89 13.72 -12.53
N LEU A 85 -3.38 12.79 -11.70
CA LEU A 85 -4.61 12.06 -12.01
C LEU A 85 -5.86 12.93 -11.72
N PRO A 86 -6.88 12.86 -12.60
CA PRO A 86 -8.14 13.58 -12.43
C PRO A 86 -8.88 13.12 -11.17
N ASN A 87 -9.74 13.98 -10.62
CA ASN A 87 -10.54 13.63 -9.46
C ASN A 87 -11.67 12.65 -9.83
N ILE A 88 -11.86 11.59 -9.04
CA ILE A 88 -12.96 10.63 -9.22
C ILE A 88 -13.69 10.38 -7.90
N LYS A 89 -14.96 9.96 -7.99
CA LYS A 89 -15.78 9.60 -6.83
C LYS A 89 -15.66 8.12 -6.45
N ASN A 90 -16.08 7.79 -5.24
CA ASN A 90 -16.32 6.41 -4.79
C ASN A 90 -17.17 5.66 -5.83
N GLY A 91 -16.79 4.43 -6.18
CA GLY A 91 -17.50 3.64 -7.20
C GLY A 91 -17.30 4.06 -8.66
N CYS A 92 -16.38 4.99 -8.96
CA CYS A 92 -16.08 5.34 -10.36
C CYS A 92 -15.65 4.11 -11.17
N ASN A 93 -16.38 3.82 -12.25
CA ASN A 93 -16.15 2.66 -13.13
C ASN A 93 -15.98 3.05 -14.61
N ARG A 94 -15.57 4.30 -14.88
CA ARG A 94 -15.27 4.77 -16.23
C ARG A 94 -13.92 4.18 -16.68
N LYS A 95 -13.95 3.22 -17.61
CA LYS A 95 -12.74 2.50 -18.07
C LYS A 95 -11.69 3.42 -18.71
N GLU A 96 -12.14 4.43 -19.43
CA GLU A 96 -11.31 5.36 -20.18
C GLU A 96 -11.79 6.80 -19.96
N MET A 97 -10.87 7.70 -19.63
CA MET A 97 -11.14 9.13 -19.45
C MET A 97 -9.92 9.95 -19.89
N PRO A 98 -10.07 11.26 -20.18
CA PRO A 98 -8.90 12.10 -20.43
C PRO A 98 -8.09 12.33 -19.14
N TYR A 99 -6.80 12.64 -19.29
CA TYR A 99 -6.06 13.33 -18.24
C TYR A 99 -6.50 14.80 -18.14
N ASP A 100 -6.57 15.33 -16.92
CA ASP A 100 -6.92 16.75 -16.70
C ASP A 100 -5.69 17.68 -16.80
N SER A 101 -4.47 17.13 -16.77
CA SER A 101 -3.24 17.92 -16.70
C SER A 101 -2.05 17.22 -17.35
N GLU A 102 -1.02 17.99 -17.66
CA GLU A 102 0.30 17.51 -18.06
C GLU A 102 1.05 16.84 -16.88
N PRO A 103 1.99 15.90 -17.15
CA PRO A 103 2.72 15.23 -16.09
C PRO A 103 3.59 16.22 -15.29
N MET A 104 3.32 16.30 -13.98
CA MET A 104 3.99 17.23 -13.07
C MET A 104 5.36 16.71 -12.61
N SER A 105 5.54 15.39 -12.50
CA SER A 105 6.75 14.74 -11.98
C SER A 105 7.54 14.01 -13.06
N CYS A 106 8.83 13.76 -12.81
CA CYS A 106 9.65 12.92 -13.69
C CYS A 106 9.10 11.49 -13.78
N PHE A 107 8.57 10.96 -12.66
CA PHE A 107 7.94 9.66 -12.61
C PHE A 107 6.70 9.61 -13.49
N GLN A 108 5.84 10.63 -13.46
CA GLN A 108 4.65 10.74 -14.30
C GLN A 108 5.01 10.81 -15.78
N ARG A 109 6.03 11.60 -16.15
CA ARG A 109 6.55 11.64 -17.53
C ARG A 109 7.01 10.25 -18.00
N GLN A 110 7.70 9.52 -17.13
CA GLN A 110 8.15 8.16 -17.45
C GLN A 110 6.97 7.18 -17.61
N MET A 111 5.97 7.24 -16.72
CA MET A 111 4.81 6.33 -16.77
C MET A 111 3.89 6.63 -17.96
N ARG A 112 3.71 7.90 -18.31
CA ARG A 112 2.91 8.34 -19.48
C ARG A 112 3.65 8.13 -20.81
N GLY A 113 4.99 8.19 -20.81
CA GLY A 113 5.82 8.02 -22.00
C GLY A 113 6.08 9.33 -22.76
N SER A 114 6.99 9.27 -23.72
CA SER A 114 7.42 10.43 -24.51
C SER A 114 6.37 10.83 -25.55
N GLY A 115 5.58 11.84 -25.23
CA GLY A 115 5.10 12.86 -26.18
C GLY A 115 4.05 12.51 -27.23
N ASP A 116 3.69 11.25 -27.46
CA ASP A 116 2.63 10.92 -28.45
C ASP A 116 1.27 10.70 -27.78
N THR A 117 0.35 11.55 -28.22
CA THR A 117 -1.04 11.76 -27.84
C THR A 117 -1.89 10.50 -27.85
N SER A 118 -1.84 9.78 -26.73
CA SER A 118 -3.00 9.05 -26.23
C SER A 118 -3.31 9.60 -24.84
N GLU A 119 -4.01 10.73 -24.80
CA GLU A 119 -4.59 11.42 -23.62
C GLU A 119 -5.51 10.52 -22.76
N ILE A 120 -5.68 9.26 -23.16
CA ILE A 120 -6.61 8.33 -22.55
C ILE A 120 -5.97 7.69 -21.31
N LEU A 121 -6.40 8.17 -20.16
CA LEU A 121 -6.24 7.53 -18.87
C LEU A 121 -7.15 6.31 -18.79
N ARG A 122 -6.53 5.13 -18.72
CA ARG A 122 -7.23 3.85 -18.55
C ARG A 122 -7.23 3.39 -17.10
N ASP A 123 -8.29 2.70 -16.70
CA ASP A 123 -8.39 2.02 -15.40
C ASP A 123 -8.26 2.94 -14.18
N HIS A 124 -8.59 4.23 -14.33
CA HIS A 124 -8.77 5.13 -13.19
C HIS A 124 -10.16 4.92 -12.56
N ILE A 125 -10.36 3.68 -12.11
CA ILE A 125 -11.59 3.16 -11.52
C ILE A 125 -11.31 2.71 -10.08
N CYS A 126 -12.27 2.91 -9.19
CA CYS A 126 -12.14 2.50 -7.78
C CYS A 126 -13.41 1.78 -7.32
N LYS A 127 -13.27 0.95 -6.28
CA LYS A 127 -14.38 0.16 -5.76
C LYS A 127 -15.49 1.06 -5.23
N GLU A 128 -16.72 0.61 -5.42
CA GLU A 128 -17.89 1.18 -4.77
C GLU A 128 -17.96 0.65 -3.34
N MET A 129 -17.75 1.55 -2.37
CA MET A 129 -17.85 1.22 -0.95
C MET A 129 -19.28 1.46 -0.46
N ALA A 130 -19.74 0.60 0.45
CA ALA A 130 -21.08 0.71 1.04
C ALA A 130 -21.30 2.08 1.73
N PRO A 131 -22.55 2.57 1.83
CA PRO A 131 -22.89 3.90 2.38
C PRO A 131 -22.23 4.23 3.73
N LEU A 132 -22.19 3.26 4.65
CA LEU A 132 -21.55 3.42 5.95
C LEU A 132 -20.02 3.61 5.84
N VAL A 133 -19.39 2.89 4.92
CA VAL A 133 -17.94 2.98 4.68
C VAL A 133 -17.61 4.27 3.96
N GLU A 134 -18.42 4.68 2.99
CA GLU A 134 -18.34 5.98 2.33
C GLU A 134 -18.42 7.13 3.33
N ALA A 135 -19.41 7.13 4.23
CA ALA A 135 -19.52 8.12 5.30
C ALA A 135 -18.29 8.12 6.22
N ARG A 136 -17.74 6.95 6.57
CA ARG A 136 -16.48 6.90 7.34
C ARG A 136 -15.34 7.56 6.58
N MET A 137 -15.17 7.25 5.30
CA MET A 137 -14.11 7.82 4.46
C MET A 137 -14.21 9.34 4.34
N SER A 138 -15.42 9.92 4.36
CA SER A 138 -15.58 11.38 4.32
C SER A 138 -15.24 12.06 5.65
N TYR A 139 -15.46 11.40 6.78
CA TYR A 139 -15.11 11.93 8.10
C TYR A 139 -13.65 11.77 8.50
N ILE A 140 -12.84 10.97 7.79
CA ILE A 140 -11.39 10.92 8.05
C ILE A 140 -10.77 12.27 7.63
N PRO A 141 -10.11 12.99 8.55
CA PRO A 141 -9.48 14.27 8.23
C PRO A 141 -8.42 14.14 7.12
N LEU A 142 -8.12 15.26 6.46
CA LEU A 142 -7.06 15.33 5.43
C LEU A 142 -5.66 15.52 6.03
N ALA A 143 -5.57 15.72 7.35
CA ALA A 143 -4.28 15.90 8.02
C ALA A 143 -3.41 14.63 7.86
N PRO A 144 -2.09 14.76 7.59
CA PRO A 144 -1.20 13.62 7.51
C PRO A 144 -1.26 12.74 8.77
N GLY A 145 -1.22 11.42 8.60
CA GLY A 145 -1.32 10.48 9.70
C GLY A 145 -2.74 10.10 10.13
N SER A 146 -3.79 10.80 9.65
CA SER A 146 -5.19 10.56 10.06
C SER A 146 -5.69 9.16 9.70
N ASP A 147 -6.46 8.55 10.59
CA ASP A 147 -7.04 7.22 10.43
C ASP A 147 -8.35 7.04 11.24
N TRP A 148 -8.81 5.80 11.43
CA TRP A 148 -10.08 5.50 12.11
C TRP A 148 -10.22 6.12 13.51
N ARG A 149 -9.10 6.41 14.19
CA ARG A 149 -9.10 7.00 15.54
C ARG A 149 -9.63 8.43 15.55
N ASP A 150 -9.60 9.10 14.40
CA ASP A 150 -10.06 10.47 14.21
C ASP A 150 -11.56 10.53 13.83
N LEU A 151 -12.24 9.39 13.73
CA LEU A 151 -13.66 9.34 13.40
C LEU A 151 -14.52 9.95 14.52
N PRO A 152 -15.48 10.82 14.18
CA PRO A 152 -16.38 11.42 15.16
C PRO A 152 -17.42 10.40 15.65
N ASN A 153 -17.70 10.41 16.96
CA ASN A 153 -18.77 9.60 17.53
C ASN A 153 -20.13 10.30 17.43
N MET A 154 -20.76 10.23 16.25
CA MET A 154 -22.00 10.95 15.95
C MET A 154 -23.03 10.08 15.21
N VAL A 155 -24.29 10.54 15.22
CA VAL A 155 -25.34 10.08 14.31
C VAL A 155 -25.20 10.87 13.01
N CYS A 156 -25.28 10.21 11.87
CA CYS A 156 -25.33 10.84 10.57
C CYS A 156 -26.29 10.09 9.65
N ARG A 157 -26.88 10.83 8.69
CA ARG A 157 -27.65 10.25 7.60
C ARG A 157 -26.70 9.71 6.52
N LEU A 158 -26.90 8.48 6.08
CA LEU A 158 -26.13 7.82 5.03
C LEU A 158 -26.72 8.11 3.64
N SER A 159 -25.94 7.78 2.59
CA SER A 159 -26.35 7.98 1.19
C SER A 159 -27.57 7.13 0.78
N ASP A 160 -27.83 6.02 1.46
CA ASP A 160 -29.03 5.19 1.30
C ASP A 160 -30.26 5.69 2.09
N GLY A 161 -30.12 6.82 2.79
CA GLY A 161 -31.18 7.41 3.61
C GLY A 161 -31.28 6.86 5.03
N THR A 162 -30.56 5.79 5.38
CA THR A 162 -30.52 5.24 6.75
C THR A 162 -29.71 6.13 7.69
N TYR A 163 -29.83 5.92 9.00
CA TYR A 163 -29.10 6.67 10.02
C TYR A 163 -28.16 5.76 10.81
N THR A 164 -27.01 6.31 11.18
CA THR A 164 -26.04 5.63 12.05
C THR A 164 -26.38 5.81 13.53
N ASN A 165 -25.92 4.88 14.36
CA ASN A 165 -25.99 4.99 15.81
C ASN A 165 -24.71 5.60 16.37
N LYS A 166 -24.81 6.29 17.51
CA LYS A 166 -23.61 6.62 18.32
C LYS A 166 -23.06 5.34 18.94
N LEU A 167 -21.75 5.18 18.90
CA LEU A 167 -21.05 4.11 19.58
C LEU A 167 -21.10 4.36 21.09
N ARG A 168 -21.61 3.37 21.84
CA ARG A 168 -21.71 3.40 23.30
C ARG A 168 -20.48 2.74 23.93
N TYR A 169 -20.00 3.32 25.03
CA TYR A 169 -18.89 2.80 25.83
C TYR A 169 -19.35 2.44 27.24
N PRO A 170 -20.06 1.31 27.43
CA PRO A 170 -20.64 0.96 28.72
C PRO A 170 -19.61 0.50 29.76
N TYR A 171 -18.41 0.08 29.34
CA TYR A 171 -17.43 -0.54 30.24
C TYR A 171 -16.22 0.35 30.50
N ARG A 172 -15.66 0.23 31.71
CA ARG A 172 -14.41 0.88 32.09
C ARG A 172 -13.21 0.03 31.65
N SER A 173 -12.24 0.63 30.96
CA SER A 173 -11.02 -0.08 30.56
C SER A 173 -10.08 -0.29 31.75
N LYS A 174 -9.39 -1.43 31.81
CA LYS A 174 -8.42 -1.75 32.89
C LYS A 174 -7.32 -0.70 33.05
N LYS A 175 -6.89 -0.07 31.95
CA LYS A 175 -5.78 0.92 31.92
C LYS A 175 -6.23 2.36 32.16
N GLN A 176 -7.48 2.58 32.55
CA GLN A 176 -8.10 3.92 32.60
C GLN A 176 -8.03 4.57 33.99
N ALA A 177 -7.62 5.84 34.05
CA ALA A 177 -7.56 6.64 35.28
C ALA A 177 -8.95 6.90 35.90
N LYS A 178 -9.04 7.00 37.24
CA LYS A 178 -10.31 7.02 38.02
C LYS A 178 -11.38 8.00 37.51
N ASN A 179 -10.97 9.17 37.01
CA ASN A 179 -11.87 10.28 36.67
C ASN A 179 -12.19 10.40 35.16
N GLU A 180 -11.75 9.45 34.33
CA GLU A 180 -12.04 9.49 32.89
C GLU A 180 -13.35 8.77 32.53
N PRO A 181 -14.09 9.23 31.49
CA PRO A 181 -15.29 8.57 31.00
C PRO A 181 -14.95 7.21 30.40
N ASN A 182 -15.85 6.24 30.52
CA ASN A 182 -15.68 4.88 30.03
C ASN A 182 -15.20 4.82 28.56
N ARG A 183 -14.21 3.97 28.28
CA ARG A 183 -13.65 3.73 26.93
C ARG A 183 -13.86 2.29 26.41
N GLY A 184 -14.40 1.40 27.22
CA GLY A 184 -14.62 -0.01 26.87
C GLY A 184 -15.96 -0.24 26.18
N VAL A 185 -15.95 -0.98 25.08
CA VAL A 185 -17.14 -1.31 24.27
C VAL A 185 -17.66 -2.74 24.50
N CYS A 186 -16.97 -3.54 25.30
CA CYS A 186 -17.28 -4.94 25.63
C CYS A 186 -16.79 -5.25 27.05
N GLN A 187 -17.44 -6.18 27.74
CA GLN A 187 -17.09 -6.61 29.10
C GLN A 187 -15.61 -7.00 29.24
N CYS A 188 -15.02 -7.61 28.20
CA CYS A 188 -13.62 -8.03 28.19
C CYS A 188 -12.62 -6.87 28.42
N ALA A 189 -13.02 -5.62 28.17
CA ALA A 189 -12.19 -4.43 28.42
C ALA A 189 -11.89 -4.20 29.91
N THR A 190 -12.73 -4.72 30.81
CA THR A 190 -12.53 -4.62 32.27
C THR A 190 -11.40 -5.53 32.77
N GLY A 191 -10.98 -6.51 31.96
CA GLY A 191 -10.03 -7.55 32.35
C GLY A 191 -10.60 -8.62 33.29
N LYS A 192 -11.91 -8.57 33.57
CA LYS A 192 -12.65 -9.57 34.35
C LYS A 192 -13.83 -10.09 33.52
N GLY A 193 -13.76 -11.36 33.10
CA GLY A 193 -14.81 -12.01 32.30
C GLY A 193 -14.49 -12.13 30.80
N GLY A 194 -15.29 -12.94 30.11
CA GLY A 194 -15.21 -13.18 28.66
C GLY A 194 -15.88 -12.08 27.83
N CYS A 195 -15.99 -12.30 26.52
CA CYS A 195 -16.77 -11.44 25.63
C CYS A 195 -18.25 -11.84 25.67
N ASP A 196 -19.15 -10.87 25.77
CA ASP A 196 -20.58 -11.07 25.53
C ASP A 196 -20.92 -10.73 24.06
N SER A 197 -21.71 -11.58 23.41
CA SER A 197 -22.21 -11.33 22.05
C SER A 197 -23.23 -10.18 22.01
N SER A 198 -23.94 -9.93 23.11
CA SER A 198 -24.93 -8.86 23.24
C SER A 198 -24.32 -7.45 23.21
N ASP A 199 -23.03 -7.33 23.57
CA ASP A 199 -22.27 -6.07 23.57
C ASP A 199 -21.96 -5.54 22.16
N ARG A 200 -22.15 -6.36 21.12
CA ARG A 200 -21.79 -6.01 19.75
C ARG A 200 -22.72 -4.92 19.21
N GLN A 201 -22.13 -3.81 18.79
CA GLN A 201 -22.85 -2.69 18.21
C GLN A 201 -22.65 -2.63 16.69
N PHE A 202 -23.71 -2.29 15.96
CA PHE A 202 -23.74 -2.22 14.51
C PHE A 202 -24.16 -0.83 14.04
N ASN A 203 -23.89 -0.52 12.77
CA ASN A 203 -24.25 0.75 12.12
C ASN A 203 -23.73 1.99 12.85
N THR A 204 -22.53 1.91 13.42
CA THR A 204 -21.83 3.04 14.06
C THR A 204 -20.74 3.60 13.16
N ILE A 205 -20.51 4.92 13.17
CA ILE A 205 -19.42 5.54 12.40
C ILE A 205 -18.07 5.01 12.86
N ILE A 206 -17.78 5.04 14.16
CA ILE A 206 -16.62 4.33 14.73
C ILE A 206 -16.93 2.83 14.70
N PRO A 207 -16.18 1.99 13.96
CA PRO A 207 -16.47 0.56 13.90
C PRO A 207 -16.21 -0.08 15.28
N TRP A 208 -17.24 -0.65 15.91
CA TRP A 208 -17.17 -1.25 17.26
C TRP A 208 -16.01 -2.23 17.46
N CYS A 209 -15.67 -3.02 16.43
CA CYS A 209 -14.62 -4.01 16.51
C CYS A 209 -13.22 -3.43 16.70
N LEU A 210 -13.00 -2.16 16.31
CA LEU A 210 -11.70 -1.51 16.44
C LEU A 210 -11.40 -1.18 17.92
N PRO A 211 -12.23 -0.41 18.66
CA PRO A 211 -12.03 -0.25 20.11
C PRO A 211 -12.05 -1.57 20.88
N HIS A 212 -12.85 -2.56 20.46
CA HIS A 212 -12.95 -3.86 21.14
C HIS A 212 -11.62 -4.64 21.17
N THR A 213 -10.79 -4.49 20.13
CA THR A 213 -9.55 -5.27 19.98
C THR A 213 -8.30 -4.41 19.86
N ALA A 214 -8.43 -3.08 19.95
CA ALA A 214 -7.37 -2.10 19.77
C ALA A 214 -6.10 -2.42 20.58
N ASP A 215 -6.25 -2.69 21.88
CA ASP A 215 -5.11 -2.93 22.80
C ASP A 215 -4.28 -4.16 22.42
N ARG A 216 -4.86 -5.12 21.69
CA ARG A 216 -4.17 -6.34 21.23
C ARG A 216 -3.46 -6.17 19.89
N HIS A 217 -3.75 -5.09 19.17
CA HIS A 217 -3.31 -4.89 17.79
C HIS A 217 -2.72 -3.49 17.55
N ASN A 218 -2.00 -2.95 18.53
CA ASN A 218 -1.37 -1.63 18.45
C ASN A 218 -2.35 -0.53 17.98
N HIS A 219 -3.54 -0.53 18.58
CA HIS A 219 -4.65 0.38 18.29
C HIS A 219 -5.09 0.38 16.82
N TRP A 220 -4.84 -0.69 16.08
CA TRP A 220 -5.16 -0.79 14.66
C TRP A 220 -4.68 0.43 13.84
N SER A 221 -3.53 0.98 14.24
CA SER A 221 -2.97 2.20 13.63
C SER A 221 -2.86 2.03 12.11
N GLY A 222 -3.50 2.93 11.37
CA GLY A 222 -3.55 2.95 9.93
C GLY A 222 -4.82 2.39 9.28
N LEU A 223 -5.72 1.70 9.99
CA LEU A 223 -7.02 1.32 9.41
C LEU A 223 -7.88 2.55 9.11
N TYR A 224 -8.57 2.57 7.97
CA TYR A 224 -9.16 3.79 7.38
C TYR A 224 -8.16 4.94 7.18
N GLY A 225 -6.86 4.66 7.20
CA GLY A 225 -5.85 5.69 7.06
C GLY A 225 -5.74 6.21 5.63
N ARG A 226 -5.47 7.51 5.51
CA ARG A 226 -5.13 8.12 4.22
C ARG A 226 -3.67 7.85 3.86
N LEU A 227 -3.42 7.73 2.57
CA LEU A 227 -2.08 7.90 2.04
C LEU A 227 -1.63 9.35 2.25
N GLU A 228 -0.33 9.54 2.40
CA GLU A 228 0.27 10.85 2.58
C GLU A 228 1.01 11.23 1.30
N TRP A 229 0.82 12.46 0.82
CA TRP A 229 1.44 12.92 -0.42
C TRP A 229 2.98 12.79 -0.42
N ASN A 230 3.62 13.08 0.71
CA ASN A 230 5.07 12.96 0.89
C ASN A 230 5.51 11.56 1.34
N GLY A 231 4.56 10.63 1.51
CA GLY A 231 4.79 9.26 1.93
C GLY A 231 4.90 8.29 0.75
N PHE A 232 4.62 7.02 1.05
CA PHE A 232 4.61 5.92 0.10
C PHE A 232 3.42 5.00 0.38
N PHE A 233 3.05 4.20 -0.61
CA PHE A 233 2.08 3.13 -0.46
C PHE A 233 2.61 2.06 0.49
N SER A 234 1.76 1.62 1.41
CA SER A 234 1.90 0.29 2.00
C SER A 234 1.90 -0.78 0.89
N THR A 235 2.30 -2.02 1.18
CA THR A 235 2.35 -3.09 0.16
C THR A 235 1.08 -3.09 -0.72
N THR A 236 1.21 -2.70 -1.99
CA THR A 236 0.13 -2.62 -2.99
C THR A 236 -0.75 -3.85 -2.91
N VAL A 237 -2.02 -3.56 -2.73
CA VAL A 237 -3.03 -4.51 -2.29
C VAL A 237 -3.72 -5.17 -3.48
N THR A 238 -4.03 -6.44 -3.27
CA THR A 238 -4.78 -7.29 -4.20
C THR A 238 -6.28 -6.95 -4.19
N ASN A 239 -6.76 -6.35 -3.09
CA ASN A 239 -8.09 -5.79 -2.93
C ASN A 239 -8.03 -4.66 -1.88
N PRO A 240 -8.22 -3.38 -2.24
CA PRO A 240 -8.19 -2.28 -1.28
C PRO A 240 -9.42 -2.30 -0.38
N GLU A 241 -9.18 -2.51 0.91
CA GLU A 241 -10.18 -2.52 1.99
C GLU A 241 -9.70 -1.65 3.14
N PRO A 242 -10.46 -0.63 3.59
CA PRO A 242 -10.05 0.27 4.68
C PRO A 242 -9.77 -0.45 6.01
N MET A 243 -10.43 -1.59 6.25
CA MET A 243 -10.21 -2.45 7.43
C MET A 243 -9.29 -3.64 7.16
N GLY A 244 -8.70 -3.73 5.95
CA GLY A 244 -7.75 -4.78 5.61
C GLY A 244 -6.42 -4.61 6.35
N LYS A 245 -5.60 -5.66 6.38
CA LYS A 245 -4.32 -5.68 7.12
C LYS A 245 -3.33 -4.58 6.72
N GLN A 246 -3.44 -4.02 5.50
CA GLN A 246 -2.60 -2.90 5.07
C GLN A 246 -3.05 -1.53 5.58
N GLY A 247 -4.34 -1.37 5.93
CA GLY A 247 -4.97 -0.19 6.53
C GLY A 247 -5.04 1.07 5.67
N ARG A 248 -3.90 1.57 5.18
CA ARG A 248 -3.78 2.85 4.48
C ARG A 248 -4.03 2.72 2.99
N VAL A 249 -5.30 2.79 2.61
CA VAL A 249 -5.76 2.64 1.22
C VAL A 249 -6.67 3.78 0.76
N LEU A 250 -6.90 4.80 1.58
CA LEU A 250 -7.69 5.96 1.19
C LEU A 250 -6.83 6.95 0.41
N HIS A 251 -7.43 7.61 -0.58
CA HIS A 251 -6.77 8.70 -1.29
C HIS A 251 -6.39 9.83 -0.31
N PRO A 252 -5.26 10.54 -0.52
CA PRO A 252 -4.82 11.63 0.35
C PRO A 252 -5.90 12.71 0.56
N ASP A 253 -6.57 13.12 -0.53
CA ASP A 253 -7.53 14.23 -0.47
C ASP A 253 -8.98 13.83 -0.78
N GLN A 254 -9.19 12.69 -1.45
CA GLN A 254 -10.51 12.30 -1.98
C GLN A 254 -11.17 11.28 -1.04
N HIS A 255 -12.49 11.29 -0.93
CA HIS A 255 -13.26 10.40 -0.04
C HIS A 255 -13.53 9.03 -0.68
N ARG A 256 -12.46 8.34 -1.10
CA ARG A 256 -12.53 7.03 -1.75
C ARG A 256 -11.28 6.21 -1.45
N VAL A 257 -11.36 4.92 -1.76
CA VAL A 257 -10.18 4.07 -1.85
C VAL A 257 -9.36 4.38 -3.11
N VAL A 258 -8.10 3.97 -3.10
CA VAL A 258 -7.23 4.10 -4.27
C VAL A 258 -7.77 3.31 -5.47
N SER A 259 -7.62 3.89 -6.65
CA SER A 259 -8.03 3.30 -7.92
C SER A 259 -7.08 2.19 -8.38
N VAL A 260 -7.51 1.42 -9.39
CA VAL A 260 -6.66 0.44 -10.08
C VAL A 260 -5.43 1.12 -10.66
N ARG A 261 -5.59 2.27 -11.35
CA ARG A 261 -4.48 3.02 -11.93
C ARG A 261 -3.50 3.57 -10.88
N GLU A 262 -3.99 4.06 -9.74
CA GLU A 262 -3.12 4.51 -8.64
C GLU A 262 -2.31 3.34 -8.06
N CYS A 263 -2.94 2.18 -7.90
CA CYS A 263 -2.23 0.95 -7.54
C CYS A 263 -1.18 0.57 -8.60
N ALA A 264 -1.51 0.70 -9.89
CA ALA A 264 -0.59 0.38 -10.99
C ALA A 264 0.63 1.33 -11.01
N ARG A 265 0.41 2.63 -10.83
CA ARG A 265 1.47 3.65 -10.66
C ARG A 265 2.33 3.34 -9.42
N SER A 266 1.73 2.88 -8.31
CA SER A 266 2.51 2.49 -7.12
C SER A 266 3.48 1.33 -7.37
N GLN A 267 3.20 0.47 -8.35
CA GLN A 267 4.05 -0.63 -8.79
C GLN A 267 5.01 -0.21 -9.92
N GLY A 268 4.89 0.99 -10.48
CA GLY A 268 5.70 1.46 -11.61
C GLY A 268 5.29 0.85 -12.95
N PHE A 269 4.02 0.50 -13.12
CA PHE A 269 3.50 0.14 -14.44
C PHE A 269 3.35 1.38 -15.33
N PRO A 270 3.83 1.33 -16.59
CA PRO A 270 3.49 2.34 -17.58
C PRO A 270 1.97 2.47 -17.77
N ASP A 271 1.48 3.67 -18.09
CA ASP A 271 0.04 3.91 -18.20
C ASP A 271 -0.60 3.19 -19.39
N ARG A 272 0.20 2.94 -20.43
CA ARG A 272 -0.18 2.13 -21.58
C ARG A 272 -0.36 0.64 -21.26
N TYR A 273 0.08 0.16 -20.09
CA TYR A 273 -0.09 -1.24 -19.71
C TYR A 273 -1.57 -1.56 -19.51
N GLN A 274 -2.03 -2.64 -20.14
CA GLN A 274 -3.44 -3.05 -20.14
C GLN A 274 -3.69 -4.14 -19.11
N PHE A 275 -4.76 -3.98 -18.34
CA PHE A 275 -5.25 -4.99 -17.40
C PHE A 275 -6.59 -5.54 -17.87
N SER A 276 -6.84 -6.83 -17.63
CA SER A 276 -8.04 -7.53 -18.10
C SER A 276 -8.98 -7.92 -16.96
N GLY A 277 -10.25 -8.18 -17.26
CA GLY A 277 -11.23 -8.63 -16.26
C GLY A 277 -11.96 -7.51 -15.51
N ASN A 278 -12.63 -7.87 -14.41
CA ASN A 278 -13.38 -6.91 -13.59
C ASN A 278 -12.42 -6.10 -12.68
N ILE A 279 -12.97 -5.12 -11.95
CA ILE A 279 -12.17 -4.24 -11.07
C ILE A 279 -11.34 -5.02 -10.03
N LEU A 280 -11.89 -6.09 -9.45
CA LEU A 280 -11.20 -6.92 -8.47
C LEU A 280 -10.09 -7.74 -9.13
N ASP A 281 -10.31 -8.26 -10.33
CA ASP A 281 -9.29 -8.98 -11.10
C ASP A 281 -8.12 -8.07 -11.46
N LYS A 282 -8.41 -6.81 -11.82
CA LYS A 282 -7.37 -5.82 -12.14
C LYS A 282 -6.56 -5.44 -10.90
N HIS A 283 -7.21 -5.17 -9.76
CA HIS A 283 -6.50 -4.99 -8.49
C HIS A 283 -5.64 -6.21 -8.13
N ARG A 284 -6.15 -7.42 -8.38
CA ARG A 284 -5.41 -8.67 -8.14
C ARG A 284 -4.18 -8.79 -9.02
N GLN A 285 -4.29 -8.52 -10.31
CA GLN A 285 -3.17 -8.52 -11.26
C GLN A 285 -2.08 -7.53 -10.82
N VAL A 286 -2.46 -6.30 -10.51
CA VAL A 286 -1.54 -5.25 -10.03
C VAL A 286 -0.89 -5.62 -8.70
N GLY A 287 -1.67 -6.12 -7.74
CA GLY A 287 -1.20 -6.49 -6.41
C GLY A 287 -0.26 -7.69 -6.39
N ASN A 288 -0.46 -8.67 -7.29
CA ASN A 288 0.37 -9.87 -7.39
C ASN A 288 1.65 -9.64 -8.19
N ALA A 289 1.68 -8.66 -9.09
CA ALA A 289 2.82 -8.40 -9.94
C ALA A 289 4.12 -8.09 -9.17
N VAL A 290 5.24 -8.34 -9.85
CA VAL A 290 6.54 -7.78 -9.51
C VAL A 290 6.61 -6.37 -10.12
N PRO A 291 7.01 -5.33 -9.36
CA PRO A 291 7.16 -3.98 -9.89
C PRO A 291 8.09 -3.99 -11.12
N PRO A 292 7.66 -3.49 -12.30
CA PRO A 292 8.52 -3.47 -13.50
C PRO A 292 9.89 -2.81 -13.29
N PRO A 293 10.05 -1.72 -12.52
CA PRO A 293 11.37 -1.15 -12.27
C PRO A 293 12.33 -2.08 -11.52
N LEU A 294 11.82 -2.90 -10.57
CA LEU A 294 12.60 -3.93 -9.89
C LEU A 294 12.99 -5.06 -10.85
N GLY A 295 12.03 -5.52 -11.67
CA GLY A 295 12.29 -6.53 -12.70
C GLY A 295 13.33 -6.09 -13.72
N ALA A 296 13.26 -4.83 -14.17
CA ALA A 296 14.24 -4.24 -15.08
C ALA A 296 15.63 -4.12 -14.44
N ALA A 297 15.72 -3.79 -13.16
CA ALA A 297 17.00 -3.75 -12.44
C ALA A 297 17.65 -5.14 -12.37
N LEU A 298 16.89 -6.17 -12.01
CA LEU A 298 17.37 -7.56 -12.04
C LEU A 298 17.77 -8.01 -13.44
N GLY A 299 16.96 -7.68 -14.46
CA GLY A 299 17.25 -8.01 -15.86
C GLY A 299 18.56 -7.39 -16.37
N ARG A 300 18.92 -6.19 -15.90
CA ARG A 300 20.21 -5.56 -16.23
C ARG A 300 21.40 -6.33 -15.65
N GLU A 301 21.30 -6.85 -14.43
CA GLU A 301 22.36 -7.68 -13.84
C GLU A 301 22.49 -9.03 -14.54
N ILE A 302 21.37 -9.64 -14.93
CA ILE A 302 21.36 -10.86 -15.76
C ILE A 302 22.05 -10.57 -17.10
N LYS A 303 21.73 -9.45 -17.77
CA LYS A 303 22.38 -9.06 -19.03
C LYS A 303 23.90 -8.91 -18.87
N LYS A 304 24.37 -8.27 -17.80
CA LYS A 304 25.81 -8.14 -17.50
C LYS A 304 26.48 -9.49 -17.33
N ALA A 305 25.86 -10.38 -16.54
CA ALA A 305 26.37 -11.72 -16.30
C ALA A 305 26.43 -12.56 -17.58
N LEU A 306 25.43 -12.42 -18.45
CA LEU A 306 25.38 -13.08 -19.75
C LEU A 306 26.55 -12.63 -20.66
N ILE A 307 26.77 -11.31 -20.78
CA ILE A 307 27.90 -10.76 -21.55
C ILE A 307 29.24 -11.25 -20.99
N ALA A 308 29.40 -11.22 -19.66
CA ALA A 308 30.61 -11.70 -19.00
C ALA A 308 30.85 -13.22 -19.18
N SER A 309 29.78 -14.00 -19.37
CA SER A 309 29.89 -15.43 -19.65
C SER A 309 30.41 -15.69 -21.05
N PHE A 310 29.99 -14.89 -22.04
CA PHE A 310 30.45 -15.03 -23.42
C PHE A 310 31.89 -14.55 -23.62
N ASN A 311 32.35 -13.54 -22.88
CA ASN A 311 33.73 -13.06 -22.95
C ASN A 311 34.76 -14.00 -22.30
N LYS A 312 34.32 -15.11 -21.68
CA LYS A 312 35.22 -16.13 -21.10
C LYS A 312 35.62 -17.23 -22.10
N PHE A 313 35.00 -17.23 -23.28
CA PHE A 313 35.27 -18.15 -24.39
C PHE A 313 35.70 -17.34 -25.62
#